data_AF-A0A418X2G0-F1
#
_entry.id   AF-A0A418X2G0-F1
#
_cell.length_a   1.000
_cell.length_b   1.000
_cell.length_c   1.000
_cell.angle_alpha   90.00
_cell.angle_beta   90.00
_cell.angle_gamma   90.00
#
_symmetry.space_group_name_H-M   'P 1'
#
loop_
_entity.id
_entity.type
_entity.pdbx_description
1 polymer ?
#
loop_
_entity_poly.entity_id
_entity_poly.type
_entity_poly.pdbx_seq_one_letter_code
_entity_poly.pdbx_strand_id
1 'polypeptide(L)'
;MKAKDQRIAELRTTIDEVSPAQALQMQAQGAALIDVRETDEIAQGSPPGAHRLGRGFLEVRIEDSVADLDRHVVTMCNSGVRSLFAAEELKRLGYRNIHSMSGGFSRWKNEGLPFETPRRLDPHARERYARHLTMPEVGEAGQMKLADAKVLLIGAGGLGCPAAVYLAAAGVGTIGIVDHDTVDRSNLQRQILHTDARIGMPKVASARQSLEALNPSVKVQGFETRLDSGNVEEIFSGFDIIVDGSDNFPTRYLVNDACVKLGKPNVHGAVFRFDGQATVFWPAWSKLRGPCYRCLYPEPPPPDMAPSCAEAGVLGVLPGVIGLLEAVETIKLLLGIGDPLVGRLLVYDALKARFSELVLERDPSCPYCGDAAQPIRYVDYEHFCAQAAA
;
A
#
# COMPACT_ATOMS: atom_id res chain seq x y z
N MET A 1 35.10 -41.34 18.54
CA MET A 1 34.46 -40.11 18.04
C MET A 1 32.99 -40.42 17.76
N LYS A 2 32.03 -39.57 18.14
CA LYS A 2 30.60 -39.86 17.90
C LYS A 2 30.32 -39.75 16.39
N ALA A 3 29.36 -40.53 15.86
CA ALA A 3 29.03 -40.56 14.43
C ALA A 3 28.74 -39.16 13.85
N LYS A 4 28.07 -38.31 14.63
CA LYS A 4 27.83 -36.91 14.29
C LYS A 4 29.12 -36.12 14.03
N ASP A 5 30.12 -36.28 14.88
CA ASP A 5 31.36 -35.50 14.81
C ASP A 5 32.22 -35.94 13.62
N GLN A 6 32.23 -37.25 13.33
CA GLN A 6 32.79 -37.80 12.09
C GLN A 6 32.14 -37.18 10.87
N ARG A 7 30.79 -37.16 10.85
CA ARG A 7 30.06 -36.61 9.72
C ARG A 7 30.32 -35.12 9.50
N ILE A 8 30.38 -34.33 10.57
CA ILE A 8 30.71 -32.90 10.47
C ILE A 8 32.13 -32.71 9.93
N ALA A 9 33.10 -33.52 10.39
CA ALA A 9 34.46 -33.46 9.90
C ALA A 9 34.57 -33.77 8.40
N GLU A 10 33.84 -34.77 7.90
CA GLU A 10 33.74 -35.08 6.46
C GLU A 10 33.11 -33.95 5.65
N LEU A 11 32.08 -33.29 6.17
CA LEU A 11 31.45 -32.18 5.46
C LEU A 11 32.40 -30.99 5.33
N ARG A 12 33.20 -30.72 6.35
CA ARG A 12 34.21 -29.65 6.31
C ARG A 12 35.35 -29.89 5.33
N THR A 13 35.57 -31.13 4.88
CA THR A 13 36.56 -31.42 3.83
C THR A 13 35.98 -31.32 2.42
N THR A 14 34.65 -31.28 2.28
CA THR A 14 33.95 -31.35 0.99
C THR A 14 33.13 -30.10 0.65
N ILE A 15 32.87 -29.26 1.64
CA ILE A 15 32.15 -28.00 1.53
C ILE A 15 33.09 -26.88 1.93
N ASP A 16 33.23 -25.89 1.05
CA ASP A 16 34.04 -24.71 1.32
C ASP A 16 33.39 -23.88 2.44
N GLU A 17 34.14 -23.66 3.52
CA GLU A 17 33.72 -22.80 4.61
C GLU A 17 34.24 -21.37 4.40
N VAL A 18 33.36 -20.39 4.58
CA VAL A 18 33.69 -18.95 4.54
C VAL A 18 33.47 -18.32 5.91
N SER A 19 34.22 -17.26 6.22
CA SER A 19 33.99 -16.45 7.41
C SER A 19 32.76 -15.54 7.26
N PRO A 20 32.19 -15.00 8.34
CA PRO A 20 31.12 -14.01 8.25
C PRO A 20 31.49 -12.79 7.39
N ALA A 21 32.70 -12.25 7.56
CA ALA A 21 33.18 -11.13 6.75
C ALA A 21 33.28 -11.47 5.25
N GLN A 22 33.74 -12.68 4.91
CA GLN A 22 33.78 -13.16 3.53
C GLN A 22 32.36 -13.36 2.97
N ALA A 23 31.44 -13.94 3.76
CA ALA A 23 30.05 -14.10 3.35
C ALA A 23 29.39 -12.75 3.04
N LEU A 24 29.63 -11.72 3.86
CA LEU A 24 29.16 -10.35 3.61
C LEU A 24 29.74 -9.78 2.30
N GLN A 25 31.04 -9.97 2.07
CA GLN A 25 31.70 -9.51 0.84
C GLN A 25 31.14 -10.22 -0.40
N MET A 26 30.94 -11.54 -0.34
CA MET A 26 30.35 -12.33 -1.42
C MET A 26 28.91 -11.89 -1.69
N GLN A 27 28.12 -11.61 -0.65
CA GLN A 27 26.77 -11.10 -0.78
C GLN A 27 26.75 -9.75 -1.50
N ALA A 28 27.66 -8.84 -1.16
CA ALA A 28 27.82 -7.56 -1.84
C ALA A 28 28.23 -7.72 -3.33
N GLN A 29 28.82 -8.85 -3.70
CA GLN A 29 29.18 -9.23 -5.07
C GLN A 29 28.07 -10.03 -5.79
N GLY A 30 26.90 -10.20 -5.16
CA GLY A 30 25.73 -10.85 -5.76
C GLY A 30 25.49 -12.30 -5.32
N ALA A 31 26.31 -12.87 -4.44
CA ALA A 31 26.03 -14.19 -3.87
C ALA A 31 24.72 -14.18 -3.05
N ALA A 32 23.98 -15.28 -3.09
CA ALA A 32 22.79 -15.46 -2.26
C ALA A 32 23.19 -15.99 -0.87
N LEU A 33 22.87 -15.23 0.18
CA LEU A 33 23.02 -15.69 1.56
C LEU A 33 21.72 -16.31 2.04
N ILE A 34 21.73 -17.60 2.39
CA ILE A 34 20.55 -18.36 2.81
C ILE A 34 20.61 -18.62 4.32
N ASP A 35 19.70 -18.01 5.07
CA ASP A 35 19.52 -18.24 6.51
C ASP A 35 18.59 -19.42 6.74
N VAL A 36 19.17 -20.57 7.10
CA VAL A 36 18.46 -21.83 7.31
C VAL A 36 17.99 -22.05 8.75
N ARG A 37 18.03 -20.99 9.58
CA ARG A 37 17.48 -21.03 10.94
C ARG A 37 15.95 -21.04 10.92
N GLU A 38 15.38 -21.43 12.04
CA GLU A 38 13.93 -21.40 12.22
C GLU A 38 13.41 -19.96 12.49
N THR A 39 12.10 -19.76 12.31
CA THR A 39 11.45 -18.44 12.35
C THR A 39 11.64 -17.70 13.68
N ASP A 40 11.77 -18.41 14.80
CA ASP A 40 12.02 -17.88 16.13
C ASP A 40 13.47 -17.38 16.30
N GLU A 41 14.44 -18.10 15.76
CA GLU A 41 15.84 -17.68 15.75
C GLU A 41 16.07 -16.46 14.84
N ILE A 42 15.43 -16.46 13.66
CA ILE A 42 15.48 -15.33 12.71
C ILE A 42 14.84 -14.07 13.30
N ALA A 43 13.86 -14.22 14.20
CA ALA A 43 13.25 -13.11 14.92
C ALA A 43 14.26 -12.25 15.68
N GLN A 44 15.37 -12.86 16.13
CA GLN A 44 16.41 -12.21 16.91
C GLN A 44 17.45 -11.47 16.04
N GLY A 45 17.20 -11.40 14.74
CA GLY A 45 18.08 -10.77 13.77
C GLY A 45 18.58 -11.76 12.71
N SER A 46 18.87 -11.25 11.52
CA SER A 46 19.46 -11.97 10.39
C SER A 46 20.30 -10.99 9.56
N PRO A 47 21.32 -11.42 8.81
CA PRO A 47 22.07 -10.52 7.94
C PRO A 47 21.15 -9.78 6.94
N PRO A 48 21.45 -8.50 6.63
CA PRO A 48 20.66 -7.73 5.67
C PRO A 48 20.60 -8.45 4.32
N GLY A 49 19.44 -8.48 3.69
CA GLY A 49 19.26 -9.12 2.38
C GLY A 49 19.45 -10.65 2.34
N ALA A 50 19.56 -11.33 3.48
CA ALA A 50 19.58 -12.79 3.51
C ALA A 50 18.20 -13.39 3.15
N HIS A 51 18.19 -14.44 2.33
CA HIS A 51 17.00 -15.23 2.05
C HIS A 51 16.71 -16.13 3.27
N ARG A 52 15.57 -15.88 3.91
CA ARG A 52 15.15 -16.56 5.14
C ARG A 52 14.36 -17.82 4.78
N LEU A 53 15.05 -18.94 4.71
CA LEU A 53 14.48 -20.23 4.30
C LEU A 53 14.87 -21.31 5.30
N GLY A 54 14.00 -21.53 6.29
CA GLY A 54 14.21 -22.53 7.35
C GLY A 54 14.53 -23.91 6.78
N ARG A 55 15.41 -24.65 7.47
CA ARG A 55 16.02 -25.88 6.95
C ARG A 55 15.01 -26.89 6.41
N GLY A 56 13.84 -27.03 7.06
CA GLY A 56 12.81 -28.00 6.68
C GLY A 56 12.09 -27.72 5.35
N PHE A 57 12.26 -26.52 4.77
CA PHE A 57 11.66 -26.14 3.49
C PHE A 57 12.69 -25.94 2.38
N LEU A 58 13.97 -26.16 2.67
CA LEU A 58 15.08 -25.81 1.78
C LEU A 58 14.91 -26.47 0.41
N GLU A 59 14.67 -27.77 0.39
CA GLU A 59 14.57 -28.59 -0.83
C GLU A 59 13.37 -28.22 -1.70
N VAL A 60 12.30 -27.72 -1.08
CA VAL A 60 11.03 -27.44 -1.76
C VAL A 60 10.95 -26.01 -2.28
N ARG A 61 11.69 -25.07 -1.66
CA ARG A 61 11.52 -23.62 -1.91
C ARG A 61 12.80 -22.89 -2.27
N ILE A 62 13.94 -23.58 -2.40
CA ILE A 62 15.19 -22.89 -2.74
C ILE A 62 15.10 -22.18 -4.10
N GLU A 63 14.41 -22.75 -5.09
CA GLU A 63 14.27 -22.15 -6.43
C GLU A 63 13.46 -20.84 -6.41
N ASP A 64 12.52 -20.67 -5.46
CA ASP A 64 11.83 -19.39 -5.23
C ASP A 64 12.81 -18.27 -4.84
N SER A 65 13.91 -18.64 -4.18
CA SER A 65 14.92 -17.71 -3.67
C SER A 65 16.11 -17.56 -4.62
N VAL A 66 16.54 -18.66 -5.24
CA VAL A 66 17.71 -18.75 -6.11
C VAL A 66 17.42 -19.74 -7.23
N ALA A 67 16.86 -19.28 -8.35
CA ALA A 67 16.61 -20.17 -9.50
C ALA A 67 17.88 -20.54 -10.30
N ASP A 68 18.93 -19.73 -10.20
CA ASP A 68 20.20 -19.93 -10.92
C ASP A 68 21.14 -20.86 -10.15
N LEU A 69 21.35 -22.07 -10.68
CA LEU A 69 22.22 -23.11 -10.09
C LEU A 69 23.72 -22.74 -10.10
N ASP A 70 24.11 -21.78 -10.94
CA ASP A 70 25.48 -21.27 -11.04
C ASP A 70 25.72 -20.07 -10.12
N ARG A 71 24.68 -19.47 -9.55
CA ARG A 71 24.85 -18.39 -8.58
C ARG A 71 25.60 -18.89 -7.35
N HIS A 72 26.52 -18.09 -6.83
CA HIS A 72 27.17 -18.38 -5.56
C HIS A 72 26.13 -18.38 -4.43
N VAL A 73 26.10 -19.45 -3.63
CA VAL A 73 25.20 -19.62 -2.49
C VAL A 73 26.02 -19.81 -1.23
N VAL A 74 25.75 -19.01 -0.20
CA VAL A 74 26.32 -19.15 1.14
C VAL A 74 25.20 -19.55 2.10
N THR A 75 25.29 -20.72 2.74
CA THR A 75 24.32 -21.11 3.77
C THR A 75 24.79 -20.70 5.16
N MET A 76 23.87 -20.23 6.00
CA MET A 76 24.16 -19.92 7.40
C MET A 76 23.11 -20.53 8.34
N CYS A 77 23.56 -20.88 9.55
CA CYS A 77 22.67 -21.18 10.66
C CYS A 77 23.13 -20.44 11.92
N ASN A 78 22.70 -20.84 13.12
CA ASN A 78 23.14 -20.15 14.34
C ASN A 78 24.64 -20.33 14.67
N SER A 79 25.23 -21.51 14.41
CA SER A 79 26.59 -21.87 14.85
C SER A 79 27.51 -22.45 13.76
N GLY A 80 27.01 -22.59 12.53
CA GLY A 80 27.77 -23.15 11.39
C GLY A 80 27.60 -24.66 11.15
N VAL A 81 26.94 -25.40 12.05
CA VAL A 81 26.79 -26.86 11.89
C VAL A 81 25.63 -27.22 10.95
N ARG A 82 24.42 -26.69 11.20
CA ARG A 82 23.24 -26.97 10.34
C ARG A 82 23.43 -26.49 8.90
N SER A 83 24.21 -25.42 8.70
CA SER A 83 24.48 -24.86 7.39
C SER A 83 25.36 -25.79 6.54
N LEU A 84 26.25 -26.57 7.14
CA LEU A 84 27.03 -27.59 6.41
C LEU A 84 26.10 -28.64 5.79
N PHE A 85 25.14 -29.14 6.56
CA PHE A 85 24.14 -30.09 6.05
C PHE A 85 23.21 -29.46 4.99
N ALA A 86 22.86 -28.18 5.15
CA ALA A 86 22.10 -27.46 4.13
C ALA A 86 22.89 -27.30 2.83
N ALA A 87 24.18 -26.95 2.93
CA ALA A 87 25.07 -26.81 1.78
C ALA A 87 25.28 -28.15 1.06
N GLU A 88 25.40 -29.26 1.79
CA GLU A 88 25.45 -30.60 1.19
C GLU A 88 24.20 -30.87 0.35
N GLU A 89 23.02 -30.59 0.90
CA GLU A 89 21.77 -30.89 0.22
C GLU A 89 21.58 -30.06 -1.03
N LEU A 90 21.92 -28.76 -0.98
CA LEU A 90 21.93 -27.91 -2.16
C LEU A 90 22.91 -28.43 -3.23
N LYS A 91 24.04 -29.02 -2.84
CA LYS A 91 24.99 -29.64 -3.78
C LYS A 91 24.37 -30.86 -4.48
N ARG A 92 23.57 -31.65 -3.74
CA ARG A 92 22.81 -32.79 -4.29
C ARG A 92 21.69 -32.35 -5.24
N LEU A 93 21.10 -31.18 -4.98
CA LEU A 93 20.11 -30.56 -5.87
C LEU A 93 20.74 -29.91 -7.12
N GLY A 94 22.08 -29.86 -7.21
CA GLY A 94 22.79 -29.43 -8.42
C GLY A 94 23.34 -28.01 -8.40
N TYR A 95 23.25 -27.28 -7.28
CA TYR A 95 23.92 -25.99 -7.12
C TYR A 95 25.44 -26.20 -7.11
N ARG A 96 26.17 -25.39 -7.89
CA ARG A 96 27.59 -25.65 -8.17
C ARG A 96 28.54 -24.87 -7.27
N ASN A 97 28.15 -23.65 -6.89
CA ASN A 97 29.01 -22.70 -6.18
C ASN A 97 28.54 -22.49 -4.73
N ILE A 98 28.70 -23.52 -3.89
CA ILE A 98 28.12 -23.55 -2.54
C ILE A 98 29.19 -23.41 -1.46
N HIS A 99 28.89 -22.56 -0.49
CA HIS A 99 29.71 -22.25 0.66
C HIS A 99 28.89 -22.40 1.93
N SER A 100 29.54 -22.76 3.04
CA SER A 100 28.92 -22.71 4.37
C SER A 100 29.58 -21.66 5.25
N MET A 101 28.78 -20.86 5.95
CA MET A 101 29.32 -19.83 6.81
C MET A 101 29.76 -20.40 8.16
N SER A 102 31.07 -20.44 8.37
CA SER A 102 31.71 -20.93 9.59
C SER A 102 31.28 -20.08 10.80
N GLY A 103 30.91 -20.75 11.91
CA GLY A 103 30.50 -20.10 13.15
C GLY A 103 29.09 -19.48 13.13
N GLY A 104 28.42 -19.45 11.98
CA GLY A 104 27.03 -19.03 11.86
C GLY A 104 26.73 -17.59 12.33
N PHE A 105 25.46 -17.30 12.57
CA PHE A 105 25.01 -15.98 13.01
C PHE A 105 25.56 -15.56 14.38
N SER A 106 25.90 -16.52 15.25
CA SER A 106 26.57 -16.22 16.53
C SER A 106 27.90 -15.52 16.30
N ARG A 107 28.73 -16.05 15.38
CA ARG A 107 30.00 -15.43 15.00
C ARG A 107 29.80 -14.11 14.26
N TRP A 108 28.83 -14.04 13.35
CA TRP A 108 28.47 -12.80 12.65
C TRP A 108 28.20 -11.64 13.62
N LYS A 109 27.38 -11.88 14.66
CA LYS A 109 27.09 -10.87 15.70
C LYS A 109 28.32 -10.53 16.53
N ASN A 110 29.12 -11.52 16.94
CA ASN A 110 30.33 -11.29 17.74
C ASN A 110 31.38 -10.48 16.98
N GLU A 111 31.44 -10.60 15.65
CA GLU A 111 32.29 -9.79 14.78
C GLU A 111 31.72 -8.38 14.50
N GLY A 112 30.56 -8.03 15.07
CA GLY A 112 29.95 -6.72 14.93
C GLY A 112 29.41 -6.42 13.53
N LEU A 113 29.16 -7.45 12.72
CA LEU A 113 28.65 -7.29 11.36
C LEU A 113 27.17 -6.86 11.38
N PRO A 114 26.72 -6.10 10.36
CA PRO A 114 25.37 -5.56 10.33
C PRO A 114 24.33 -6.67 10.30
N PHE A 115 23.22 -6.50 11.02
CA PHE A 115 22.08 -7.41 10.99
C PHE A 115 20.79 -6.62 11.18
N GLU A 116 19.69 -7.18 10.67
CA GLU A 116 18.35 -6.62 10.76
C GLU A 116 17.47 -7.56 11.58
N THR A 117 16.75 -7.02 12.55
CA THR A 117 15.63 -7.70 13.18
C THR A 117 14.39 -7.54 12.29
N PRO A 118 13.75 -8.63 11.83
CA PRO A 118 12.52 -8.52 11.07
C PRO A 118 11.49 -7.72 11.88
N ARG A 119 10.95 -6.65 11.29
CA ARG A 119 9.88 -5.88 11.93
C ARG A 119 8.68 -6.81 12.11
N ARG A 120 8.25 -6.96 13.37
CA ARG A 120 7.07 -7.75 13.74
C ARG A 120 6.02 -6.84 14.32
N LEU A 121 4.77 -7.28 14.17
CA LEU A 121 3.68 -6.70 14.92
C LEU A 121 3.87 -7.01 16.40
N ASP A 122 3.74 -5.99 17.24
CA ASP A 122 3.68 -6.18 18.69
C ASP A 122 2.42 -6.98 19.08
N PRO A 123 2.34 -7.51 20.31
CA PRO A 123 1.20 -8.32 20.73
C PRO A 123 -0.16 -7.64 20.57
N HIS A 124 -0.27 -6.32 20.82
CA HIS A 124 -1.52 -5.58 20.66
C HIS A 124 -1.93 -5.46 19.20
N ALA A 125 -0.97 -5.16 18.32
CA ALA A 125 -1.23 -5.14 16.88
C ALA A 125 -1.63 -6.54 16.36
N ARG A 126 -1.01 -7.61 16.85
CA ARG A 126 -1.38 -8.99 16.48
C ARG A 126 -2.79 -9.36 16.94
N GLU A 127 -3.18 -8.95 18.16
CA GLU A 127 -4.53 -9.15 18.67
C GLU A 127 -5.56 -8.40 17.83
N ARG A 128 -5.31 -7.10 17.57
CA ARG A 128 -6.20 -6.22 16.78
C ARG A 128 -6.40 -6.75 15.36
N TYR A 129 -5.32 -7.15 14.69
CA TYR A 129 -5.36 -7.56 13.28
C TYR A 129 -5.46 -9.09 13.10
N ALA A 130 -5.79 -9.84 14.15
CA ALA A 130 -5.79 -11.31 14.12
C ALA A 130 -6.58 -11.90 12.93
N ARG A 131 -7.67 -11.25 12.51
CA ARG A 131 -8.48 -11.66 11.35
C ARG A 131 -7.77 -11.43 10.00
N HIS A 132 -6.99 -10.38 9.85
CA HIS A 132 -6.14 -10.17 8.67
C HIS A 132 -4.98 -11.17 8.64
N LEU A 133 -4.38 -11.45 9.81
CA LEU A 133 -3.24 -12.36 9.91
C LEU A 133 -3.58 -13.80 9.50
N THR A 134 -4.85 -14.21 9.61
CA THR A 134 -5.33 -15.51 9.15
C THR A 134 -5.62 -15.60 7.66
N MET A 135 -5.72 -14.46 6.95
CA MET A 135 -6.03 -14.43 5.51
C MET A 135 -4.74 -14.64 4.71
N PRO A 136 -4.65 -15.64 3.81
CA PRO A 136 -3.47 -15.88 2.98
C PRO A 136 -3.05 -14.67 2.14
N GLU A 137 -4.02 -13.88 1.65
CA GLU A 137 -3.81 -12.71 0.81
C GLU A 137 -3.24 -11.51 1.59
N VAL A 138 -3.38 -11.51 2.92
CA VAL A 138 -2.88 -10.44 3.80
C VAL A 138 -1.73 -10.97 4.66
N GLY A 139 -2.00 -11.83 5.63
CA GLY A 139 -1.01 -12.36 6.55
C GLY A 139 -0.22 -11.28 7.29
N GLU A 140 0.89 -11.66 7.91
CA GLU A 140 1.76 -10.71 8.62
C GLU A 140 2.47 -9.76 7.66
N ALA A 141 2.89 -10.24 6.49
CA ALA A 141 3.57 -9.42 5.48
C ALA A 141 2.65 -8.32 4.91
N GLY A 142 1.41 -8.65 4.57
CA GLY A 142 0.42 -7.68 4.09
C GLY A 142 0.02 -6.70 5.19
N GLN A 143 -0.16 -7.15 6.42
CA GLN A 143 -0.45 -6.25 7.53
C GLN A 143 0.70 -5.26 7.78
N MET A 144 1.95 -5.70 7.63
CA MET A 144 3.11 -4.81 7.70
C MET A 144 3.13 -3.80 6.54
N LYS A 145 2.77 -4.22 5.31
CA LYS A 145 2.62 -3.28 4.19
C LYS A 145 1.58 -2.20 4.48
N LEU A 146 0.43 -2.57 5.06
CA LEU A 146 -0.58 -1.59 5.49
C LEU A 146 0.00 -0.64 6.54
N ALA A 147 0.70 -1.16 7.54
CA ALA A 147 1.32 -0.34 8.59
C ALA A 147 2.42 0.61 8.09
N ASP A 148 3.00 0.35 6.92
CA ASP A 148 4.00 1.22 6.28
C ASP A 148 3.40 2.20 5.27
N ALA A 149 2.17 1.94 4.82
CA ALA A 149 1.49 2.72 3.81
C ALA A 149 1.03 4.09 4.31
N LYS A 150 0.97 5.03 3.37
CA LYS A 150 0.48 6.39 3.57
C LYS A 150 -0.62 6.70 2.56
N VAL A 151 -1.84 6.93 3.05
CA VAL A 151 -3.01 7.26 2.21
C VAL A 151 -3.47 8.68 2.48
N LEU A 152 -3.71 9.47 1.43
CA LEU A 152 -4.28 10.81 1.53
C LEU A 152 -5.76 10.80 1.18
N LEU A 153 -6.60 11.29 2.08
CA LEU A 153 -8.02 11.52 1.83
C LEU A 153 -8.21 12.99 1.44
N ILE A 154 -8.83 13.22 0.28
CA ILE A 154 -9.29 14.54 -0.14
C ILE A 154 -10.72 14.72 0.35
N GLY A 155 -10.87 15.50 1.42
CA GLY A 155 -12.12 15.71 2.13
C GLY A 155 -12.36 14.71 3.26
N ALA A 156 -12.82 15.23 4.40
CA ALA A 156 -13.37 14.47 5.52
C ALA A 156 -14.92 14.46 5.48
N GLY A 157 -15.48 14.48 4.26
CA GLY A 157 -16.91 14.53 4.00
C GLY A 157 -17.61 13.16 4.03
N GLY A 158 -18.73 13.05 3.30
CA GLY A 158 -19.56 11.83 3.32
C GLY A 158 -18.84 10.59 2.76
N LEU A 159 -17.97 10.76 1.77
CA LEU A 159 -17.14 9.69 1.18
C LEU A 159 -15.87 9.44 2.01
N GLY A 160 -15.13 10.51 2.33
CA GLY A 160 -13.89 10.41 3.08
C GLY A 160 -14.06 9.86 4.51
N CYS A 161 -15.20 10.13 5.16
CA CYS A 161 -15.50 9.61 6.51
C CYS A 161 -15.43 8.07 6.60
N PRO A 162 -16.30 7.31 5.93
CA PRO A 162 -16.27 5.84 5.97
C PRO A 162 -14.94 5.28 5.47
N ALA A 163 -14.34 5.88 4.43
CA ALA A 163 -13.06 5.44 3.89
C ALA A 163 -11.96 5.52 4.97
N ALA A 164 -11.81 6.68 5.62
CA ALA A 164 -10.79 6.88 6.64
C ALA A 164 -11.00 5.99 7.88
N VAL A 165 -12.24 5.78 8.32
CA VAL A 165 -12.57 4.89 9.44
C VAL A 165 -12.06 3.48 9.17
N TYR A 166 -12.37 2.92 8.01
CA TYR A 166 -12.00 1.54 7.69
C TYR A 166 -10.52 1.38 7.32
N LEU A 167 -9.90 2.38 6.70
CA LEU A 167 -8.45 2.40 6.49
C LEU A 167 -7.70 2.45 7.83
N ALA A 168 -8.16 3.26 8.78
CA ALA A 168 -7.59 3.30 10.13
C ALA A 168 -7.80 1.97 10.86
N ALA A 169 -9.01 1.41 10.80
CA ALA A 169 -9.32 0.11 11.41
C ALA A 169 -8.48 -1.03 10.80
N ALA A 170 -8.20 -0.98 9.49
CA ALA A 170 -7.36 -1.94 8.79
C ALA A 170 -5.86 -1.80 9.13
N GLY A 171 -5.46 -0.70 9.77
CA GLY A 171 -4.08 -0.46 10.19
C GLY A 171 -3.20 0.17 9.11
N VAL A 172 -3.78 1.00 8.23
CA VAL A 172 -2.99 1.87 7.35
C VAL A 172 -2.16 2.82 8.22
N GLY A 173 -0.84 2.79 8.07
CA GLY A 173 0.10 3.41 9.01
C GLY A 173 -0.04 4.93 9.13
N THR A 174 -0.17 5.63 7.99
CA THR A 174 -0.41 7.07 7.98
C THR A 174 -1.64 7.41 7.15
N ILE A 175 -2.53 8.19 7.74
CA ILE A 175 -3.72 8.73 7.09
C ILE A 175 -3.58 10.24 7.03
N GLY A 176 -3.39 10.76 5.82
CA GLY A 176 -3.45 12.18 5.50
C GLY A 176 -4.89 12.62 5.28
N ILE A 177 -5.29 13.79 5.76
CA ILE A 177 -6.63 14.34 5.53
C ILE A 177 -6.49 15.80 5.14
N VAL A 178 -6.98 16.17 3.95
CA VAL A 178 -7.10 17.56 3.50
C VAL A 178 -8.55 17.98 3.55
N ASP A 179 -8.87 18.96 4.39
CA ASP A 179 -10.21 19.57 4.43
C ASP A 179 -10.09 20.97 5.02
N HIS A 180 -10.85 21.92 4.52
CA HIS A 180 -10.84 23.32 4.97
C HIS A 180 -12.09 23.71 5.76
N ASP A 181 -13.10 22.83 5.77
CA ASP A 181 -14.37 23.10 6.42
C ASP A 181 -14.33 22.84 7.92
N THR A 182 -15.36 23.33 8.59
CA THR A 182 -15.71 22.97 9.96
C THR A 182 -16.88 21.99 9.98
N VAL A 183 -17.05 21.28 11.09
CA VAL A 183 -18.16 20.37 11.32
C VAL A 183 -19.46 21.17 11.41
N ASP A 184 -20.43 20.80 10.58
CA ASP A 184 -21.76 21.42 10.58
C ASP A 184 -22.87 20.38 10.83
N ARG A 185 -23.90 20.79 11.57
CA ARG A 185 -25.02 19.93 11.97
C ARG A 185 -25.73 19.29 10.77
N SER A 186 -25.91 20.02 9.66
CA SER A 186 -26.59 19.52 8.46
C SER A 186 -25.85 18.36 7.78
N ASN A 187 -24.55 18.21 8.09
CA ASN A 187 -23.70 17.19 7.51
C ASN A 187 -23.61 15.89 8.34
N LEU A 188 -24.02 15.92 9.61
CA LEU A 188 -23.91 14.78 10.54
C LEU A 188 -24.74 13.57 10.13
N GLN A 189 -25.74 13.74 9.26
CA GLN A 189 -26.53 12.63 8.70
C GLN A 189 -25.72 11.68 7.80
N ARG A 190 -24.52 12.08 7.35
CA ARG A 190 -23.63 11.28 6.49
C ARG A 190 -22.15 11.33 6.83
N GLN A 191 -21.69 12.28 7.67
CA GLN A 191 -20.28 12.46 8.00
C GLN A 191 -19.93 11.85 9.37
N ILE A 192 -19.81 10.52 9.39
CA ILE A 192 -19.74 9.72 10.62
C ILE A 192 -18.44 9.84 11.44
N LEU A 193 -17.41 10.53 10.93
CA LEU A 193 -16.24 10.89 11.75
C LEU A 193 -16.56 12.01 12.75
N HIS A 194 -17.63 12.75 12.51
CA HIS A 194 -17.99 13.93 13.28
C HIS A 194 -19.17 13.63 14.20
N THR A 195 -19.30 14.42 15.27
CA THR A 195 -20.38 14.27 16.25
C THR A 195 -20.96 15.63 16.58
N ASP A 196 -22.17 15.64 17.14
CA ASP A 196 -22.83 16.86 17.64
C ASP A 196 -21.94 17.67 18.59
N ALA A 197 -21.16 16.99 19.45
CA ALA A 197 -20.27 17.63 20.41
C ALA A 197 -19.10 18.39 19.76
N ARG A 198 -18.84 18.18 18.47
CA ARG A 198 -17.72 18.78 17.72
C ARG A 198 -18.17 19.74 16.63
N ILE A 199 -19.43 20.18 16.62
CA ILE A 199 -19.90 21.23 15.71
C ILE A 199 -19.04 22.49 15.86
N GLY A 200 -18.64 23.09 14.73
CA GLY A 200 -17.74 24.24 14.65
C GLY A 200 -16.24 23.91 14.75
N MET A 201 -15.87 22.68 15.11
CA MET A 201 -14.48 22.23 15.06
C MET A 201 -14.04 22.04 13.60
N PRO A 202 -12.77 22.33 13.22
CA PRO A 202 -12.25 21.95 11.92
C PRO A 202 -12.44 20.45 11.66
N LYS A 203 -12.92 20.08 10.46
CA LYS A 203 -13.21 18.68 10.15
C LYS A 203 -11.97 17.81 10.28
N VAL A 204 -10.80 18.32 9.87
CA VAL A 204 -9.50 17.65 10.04
C VAL A 204 -9.22 17.30 11.51
N ALA A 205 -9.44 18.25 12.43
CA ALA A 205 -9.23 18.03 13.85
C ALA A 205 -10.24 17.03 14.43
N SER A 206 -11.52 17.14 14.06
CA SER A 206 -12.54 16.18 14.48
C SER A 206 -12.27 14.77 13.95
N ALA A 207 -11.80 14.65 12.70
CA ALA A 207 -11.47 13.36 12.09
C ALA A 207 -10.29 12.72 12.81
N ARG A 208 -9.22 13.48 13.08
CA ARG A 208 -8.06 13.02 13.85
C ARG A 208 -8.49 12.41 15.19
N GLN A 209 -9.30 13.11 15.97
CA GLN A 209 -9.77 12.62 17.28
C GLN A 209 -10.49 11.27 17.15
N SER A 210 -11.38 11.13 16.17
CA SER A 210 -12.12 9.86 15.95
C SER A 210 -11.19 8.72 15.55
N LEU A 211 -10.27 8.97 14.61
CA LEU A 211 -9.39 7.93 14.07
C LEU A 211 -8.33 7.48 15.07
N GLU A 212 -7.72 8.40 15.80
CA GLU A 212 -6.73 8.08 16.85
C GLU A 212 -7.39 7.36 18.03
N ALA A 213 -8.65 7.71 18.37
CA ALA A 213 -9.42 6.96 19.36
C ALA A 213 -9.77 5.54 18.90
N LEU A 214 -10.08 5.37 17.61
CA LEU A 214 -10.36 4.06 17.01
C LEU A 214 -9.11 3.18 16.96
N ASN A 215 -7.99 3.72 16.48
CA ASN A 215 -6.74 3.01 16.32
C ASN A 215 -5.52 3.90 16.66
N PRO A 216 -5.03 3.83 17.91
CA PRO A 216 -3.89 4.66 18.36
C PRO A 216 -2.56 4.37 17.65
N SER A 217 -2.46 3.27 16.89
CA SER A 217 -1.25 2.94 16.12
C SER A 217 -1.16 3.69 14.79
N VAL A 218 -2.26 4.32 14.34
CA VAL A 218 -2.33 5.05 13.08
C VAL A 218 -1.94 6.51 13.29
N LYS A 219 -1.04 7.02 12.45
CA LYS A 219 -0.66 8.43 12.44
C LYS A 219 -1.62 9.23 11.57
N VAL A 220 -2.32 10.21 12.13
CA VAL A 220 -3.21 11.08 11.36
C VAL A 220 -2.56 12.43 11.07
N GLN A 221 -2.18 12.64 9.81
CA GLN A 221 -1.64 13.92 9.32
C GLN A 221 -2.78 14.77 8.76
N GLY A 222 -2.95 15.98 9.28
CA GLY A 222 -4.05 16.86 8.93
C GLY A 222 -3.58 18.11 8.21
N PHE A 223 -4.27 18.47 7.13
CA PHE A 223 -4.03 19.68 6.36
C PHE A 223 -5.33 20.50 6.35
N GLU A 224 -5.41 21.48 7.25
CA GLU A 224 -6.55 22.40 7.35
C GLU A 224 -6.40 23.52 6.32
N THR A 225 -6.52 23.16 5.04
CA THR A 225 -6.34 24.07 3.91
C THR A 225 -7.26 23.69 2.77
N ARG A 226 -7.63 24.67 1.95
CA ARG A 226 -8.23 24.39 0.65
C ARG A 226 -7.13 23.84 -0.25
N LEU A 227 -7.42 22.76 -0.96
CA LEU A 227 -6.50 22.21 -1.95
C LEU A 227 -6.51 23.11 -3.19
N ASP A 228 -5.33 23.52 -3.66
CA ASP A 228 -5.17 24.36 -4.85
C ASP A 228 -3.89 23.99 -5.63
N SER A 229 -3.68 24.64 -6.77
CA SER A 229 -2.51 24.41 -7.63
C SER A 229 -1.16 24.74 -6.97
N GLY A 230 -1.16 25.57 -5.92
CA GLY A 230 0.04 25.99 -5.20
C GLY A 230 0.50 24.98 -4.14
N ASN A 231 -0.42 24.18 -3.60
CA ASN A 231 -0.11 23.23 -2.52
C ASN A 231 -0.25 21.74 -2.89
N VAL A 232 -0.94 21.41 -3.98
CA VAL A 232 -1.32 20.02 -4.30
C VAL A 232 -0.12 19.07 -4.44
N GLU A 233 0.95 19.48 -5.12
CA GLU A 233 2.11 18.61 -5.37
C GLU A 233 2.88 18.31 -4.08
N GLU A 234 3.10 19.34 -3.25
CA GLU A 234 3.80 19.19 -1.97
C GLU A 234 3.05 18.21 -1.07
N ILE A 235 1.72 18.42 -0.92
CA ILE A 235 0.89 17.55 -0.09
C ILE A 235 0.90 16.13 -0.64
N PHE A 236 0.68 15.92 -1.94
CA PHE A 236 0.54 14.59 -2.54
C PHE A 236 1.84 13.79 -2.53
N SER A 237 2.99 14.47 -2.65
CA SER A 237 4.31 13.83 -2.73
C SER A 237 4.58 12.85 -1.58
N GLY A 238 4.07 13.15 -0.39
CA GLY A 238 4.27 12.37 0.83
C GLY A 238 3.40 11.10 0.98
N PHE A 239 2.50 10.81 0.04
CA PHE A 239 1.51 9.71 0.15
C PHE A 239 1.59 8.75 -1.03
N ASP A 240 1.25 7.48 -0.79
CA ASP A 240 1.32 6.42 -1.80
C ASP A 240 0.08 6.40 -2.69
N ILE A 241 -1.10 6.58 -2.08
CA ILE A 241 -2.41 6.53 -2.74
C ILE A 241 -3.23 7.75 -2.33
N ILE A 242 -3.95 8.31 -3.29
CA ILE A 242 -4.90 9.40 -3.07
C ILE A 242 -6.32 8.83 -3.18
N VAL A 243 -7.16 9.14 -2.20
CA VAL A 243 -8.59 8.79 -2.17
C VAL A 243 -9.39 10.09 -2.29
N ASP A 244 -10.13 10.20 -3.37
CA ASP A 244 -10.85 11.41 -3.76
C ASP A 244 -12.30 11.36 -3.29
N GLY A 245 -12.52 11.83 -2.06
CA GLY A 245 -13.83 12.04 -1.47
C GLY A 245 -14.42 13.43 -1.72
N SER A 246 -13.91 14.17 -2.73
CA SER A 246 -14.34 15.54 -3.00
C SER A 246 -15.72 15.62 -3.68
N ASP A 247 -16.47 16.66 -3.34
CA ASP A 247 -17.86 16.85 -3.74
C ASP A 247 -18.08 17.97 -4.77
N ASN A 248 -17.00 18.52 -5.32
CA ASN A 248 -17.04 19.57 -6.35
C ASN A 248 -16.09 19.27 -7.52
N PHE A 249 -16.41 19.79 -8.70
CA PHE A 249 -15.64 19.56 -9.92
C PHE A 249 -14.24 20.16 -9.90
N PRO A 250 -14.02 21.43 -9.47
CA PRO A 250 -12.68 22.02 -9.44
C PRO A 250 -11.66 21.14 -8.70
N THR A 251 -12.00 20.64 -7.51
CA THR A 251 -11.15 19.73 -6.75
C THR A 251 -10.91 18.41 -7.50
N ARG A 252 -11.93 17.79 -8.09
CA ARG A 252 -11.77 16.52 -8.84
C ARG A 252 -10.78 16.65 -10.00
N TYR A 253 -10.88 17.73 -10.78
CA TYR A 253 -9.94 17.99 -11.88
C TYR A 253 -8.52 18.26 -11.36
N LEU A 254 -8.38 19.06 -10.31
CA LEU A 254 -7.07 19.32 -9.68
C LEU A 254 -6.42 18.03 -9.16
N VAL A 255 -7.17 17.22 -8.41
CA VAL A 255 -6.71 15.94 -7.85
C VAL A 255 -6.29 15.00 -8.97
N ASN A 256 -7.11 14.87 -10.02
CA ASN A 256 -6.76 14.07 -11.19
C ASN A 256 -5.45 14.53 -11.81
N ASP A 257 -5.33 15.81 -12.17
CA ASP A 257 -4.20 16.32 -12.91
C ASP A 257 -2.90 16.19 -12.09
N ALA A 258 -2.98 16.38 -10.76
CA ALA A 258 -1.86 16.12 -9.85
C ALA A 258 -1.49 14.63 -9.77
N CYS A 259 -2.47 13.73 -9.65
CA CYS A 259 -2.23 12.29 -9.64
C CYS A 259 -1.59 11.79 -10.94
N VAL A 260 -2.06 12.26 -12.10
CA VAL A 260 -1.45 11.94 -13.41
C VAL A 260 -0.01 12.45 -13.46
N LYS A 261 0.23 13.70 -13.06
CA LYS A 261 1.56 14.31 -13.07
C LYS A 261 2.55 13.58 -12.16
N LEU A 262 2.11 13.13 -10.98
CA LEU A 262 2.93 12.45 -9.98
C LEU A 262 2.95 10.93 -10.15
N GLY A 263 2.19 10.37 -11.10
CA GLY A 263 2.08 8.93 -11.32
C GLY A 263 1.37 8.16 -10.19
N LYS A 264 0.54 8.83 -9.38
CA LYS A 264 -0.13 8.25 -8.22
C LYS A 264 -1.53 7.72 -8.58
N PRO A 265 -1.98 6.61 -7.96
CA PRO A 265 -3.35 6.16 -8.10
C PRO A 265 -4.31 7.14 -7.42
N ASN A 266 -5.38 7.48 -8.12
CA ASN A 266 -6.54 8.21 -7.60
C ASN A 266 -7.72 7.23 -7.47
N VAL A 267 -8.02 6.83 -6.24
CA VAL A 267 -9.22 6.04 -5.92
C VAL A 267 -10.38 7.02 -5.78
N HIS A 268 -11.33 6.97 -6.71
CA HIS A 268 -12.34 8.00 -6.86
C HIS A 268 -13.74 7.47 -6.58
N GLY A 269 -14.48 8.21 -5.75
CA GLY A 269 -15.88 8.03 -5.47
C GLY A 269 -16.71 9.26 -5.87
N ALA A 270 -17.91 9.03 -6.39
CA ALA A 270 -18.89 10.08 -6.63
C ALA A 270 -20.30 9.61 -6.29
N VAL A 271 -21.15 10.54 -5.88
CA VAL A 271 -22.55 10.26 -5.53
C VAL A 271 -23.45 11.39 -6.01
N PHE A 272 -24.67 11.03 -6.41
CA PHE A 272 -25.71 11.96 -6.79
C PHE A 272 -27.07 11.35 -6.46
N ARG A 273 -27.83 11.96 -5.55
CA ARG A 273 -29.14 11.46 -5.08
C ARG A 273 -29.09 10.01 -4.56
N PHE A 274 -29.42 9.05 -5.43
CA PHE A 274 -29.47 7.60 -5.16
C PHE A 274 -28.43 6.80 -5.96
N ASP A 275 -27.65 7.47 -6.82
CA ASP A 275 -26.67 6.86 -7.70
C ASP A 275 -25.26 7.11 -7.16
N GLY A 276 -24.45 6.04 -7.09
CA GLY A 276 -23.06 6.09 -6.68
C GLY A 276 -22.14 5.53 -7.75
N GLN A 277 -20.89 6.00 -7.76
CA GLN A 277 -19.85 5.57 -8.69
C GLN A 277 -18.54 5.37 -7.95
N ALA A 278 -17.78 4.34 -8.33
CA ALA A 278 -16.42 4.09 -7.85
C ALA A 278 -15.52 3.62 -9.00
N THR A 279 -14.29 4.12 -9.04
CA THR A 279 -13.25 3.68 -9.98
C THR A 279 -11.85 4.00 -9.45
N VAL A 280 -10.81 3.50 -10.13
CA VAL A 280 -9.41 3.88 -9.87
C VAL A 280 -8.80 4.47 -11.13
N PHE A 281 -8.48 5.76 -11.10
CA PHE A 281 -7.72 6.41 -12.16
C PHE A 281 -6.23 6.26 -11.90
N TRP A 282 -5.53 5.51 -12.76
CA TRP A 282 -4.09 5.31 -12.62
C TRP A 282 -3.39 5.08 -13.97
N PRO A 283 -3.11 6.14 -14.74
CA PRO A 283 -2.45 6.00 -16.05
C PRO A 283 -1.03 5.41 -16.00
N ALA A 284 -0.34 5.61 -14.87
CA ALA A 284 1.00 5.08 -14.64
C ALA A 284 1.02 3.62 -14.17
N TRP A 285 -0.14 2.95 -14.09
CA TRP A 285 -0.20 1.57 -13.62
C TRP A 285 0.52 0.62 -14.59
N SER A 286 1.39 -0.22 -14.04
CA SER A 286 2.29 -1.07 -14.82
C SER A 286 1.61 -2.26 -15.52
N LYS A 287 0.48 -2.74 -14.98
CA LYS A 287 -0.26 -3.88 -15.56
C LYS A 287 -1.15 -3.47 -16.74
N LEU A 288 -1.69 -2.25 -16.69
CA LEU A 288 -2.53 -1.65 -17.72
C LEU A 288 -2.40 -0.13 -17.61
N ARG A 289 -2.06 0.55 -18.71
CA ARG A 289 -2.09 2.02 -18.74
C ARG A 289 -3.54 2.50 -18.62
N GLY A 290 -3.96 2.80 -17.39
CA GLY A 290 -5.34 3.12 -17.06
C GLY A 290 -5.83 4.48 -17.57
N PRO A 291 -7.15 4.73 -17.52
CA PRO A 291 -7.73 6.03 -17.80
C PRO A 291 -7.39 7.04 -16.68
N CYS A 292 -7.46 8.33 -17.01
CA CYS A 292 -7.55 9.41 -16.03
C CYS A 292 -9.00 9.92 -15.95
N TYR A 293 -9.32 10.78 -14.98
CA TYR A 293 -10.65 11.38 -14.84
C TYR A 293 -11.09 12.09 -16.12
N ARG A 294 -10.15 12.74 -16.83
CA ARG A 294 -10.42 13.42 -18.10
C ARG A 294 -10.69 12.48 -19.29
N CYS A 295 -10.37 11.19 -19.19
CA CYS A 295 -10.85 10.21 -20.17
C CYS A 295 -12.34 9.94 -20.02
N LEU A 296 -12.87 10.04 -18.79
CA LEU A 296 -14.29 9.88 -18.50
C LEU A 296 -15.06 11.19 -18.70
N TYR A 297 -14.53 12.29 -18.18
CA TYR A 297 -15.10 13.63 -18.26
C TYR A 297 -14.04 14.61 -18.79
N PRO A 298 -13.90 14.76 -20.11
CA PRO A 298 -12.89 15.64 -20.71
C PRO A 298 -13.02 17.09 -20.28
N GLU A 299 -14.27 17.58 -20.22
CA GLU A 299 -14.65 18.93 -19.86
C GLU A 299 -15.66 18.93 -18.72
N PRO A 300 -15.63 19.93 -17.82
CA PRO A 300 -16.58 20.03 -16.72
C PRO A 300 -17.99 20.24 -17.28
N PRO A 301 -19.02 19.63 -16.66
CA PRO A 301 -20.40 19.92 -17.03
C PRO A 301 -20.75 21.38 -16.71
N PRO A 302 -21.72 21.98 -17.44
CA PRO A 302 -22.26 23.29 -17.11
C PRO A 302 -22.76 23.33 -15.64
N PRO A 303 -22.54 24.44 -14.89
CA PRO A 303 -22.87 24.51 -13.46
C PRO A 303 -24.33 24.24 -13.11
N ASP A 304 -25.26 24.59 -14.00
CA ASP A 304 -26.69 24.35 -13.86
C ASP A 304 -27.07 22.86 -13.93
N MET A 305 -26.23 22.04 -14.58
CA MET A 305 -26.40 20.58 -14.67
C MET A 305 -25.61 19.82 -13.61
N ALA A 306 -24.86 20.52 -12.75
CA ALA A 306 -23.90 19.91 -11.83
C ALA A 306 -24.04 20.42 -10.37
N PRO A 307 -25.25 20.39 -9.78
CA PRO A 307 -25.44 20.80 -8.40
C PRO A 307 -24.62 19.92 -7.44
N SER A 308 -24.09 20.55 -6.40
CA SER A 308 -23.38 19.87 -5.32
C SER A 308 -24.29 18.88 -4.58
N CYS A 309 -23.70 17.98 -3.79
CA CYS A 309 -24.48 17.09 -2.92
C CYS A 309 -25.39 17.85 -1.94
N ALA A 310 -24.98 19.04 -1.52
CA ALA A 310 -25.76 19.90 -0.64
C ALA A 310 -26.99 20.50 -1.35
N GLU A 311 -26.88 20.79 -2.64
CA GLU A 311 -27.95 21.38 -3.45
C GLU A 311 -28.91 20.34 -4.03
N ALA A 312 -28.37 19.21 -4.52
CA ALA A 312 -29.16 18.15 -5.16
C ALA A 312 -29.88 17.24 -4.15
N GLY A 313 -29.37 17.19 -2.91
CA GLY A 313 -29.71 16.18 -1.91
C GLY A 313 -29.05 14.83 -2.20
N VAL A 314 -28.67 14.11 -1.14
CA VAL A 314 -28.08 12.77 -1.22
C VAL A 314 -28.62 11.89 -0.09
N LEU A 315 -28.94 10.63 -0.42
CA LEU A 315 -29.29 9.64 0.59
C LEU A 315 -28.07 9.40 1.50
N GLY A 316 -28.19 9.68 2.81
CA GLY A 316 -27.03 9.74 3.73
C GLY A 316 -26.13 8.52 3.76
N VAL A 317 -26.69 7.32 3.57
CA VAL A 317 -25.93 6.06 3.57
C VAL A 317 -25.17 5.82 2.26
N LEU A 318 -25.56 6.46 1.16
CA LEU A 318 -24.96 6.24 -0.16
C LEU A 318 -23.47 6.61 -0.22
N PRO A 319 -23.02 7.80 0.25
CA PRO A 319 -21.60 8.09 0.43
C PRO A 319 -20.90 7.06 1.32
N GLY A 320 -21.60 6.53 2.33
CA GLY A 320 -21.16 5.41 3.16
C GLY A 320 -20.73 4.20 2.34
N VAL A 321 -21.61 3.73 1.45
CA VAL A 321 -21.35 2.57 0.58
C VAL A 321 -20.18 2.83 -0.37
N ILE A 322 -20.17 3.99 -1.04
CA ILE A 322 -19.12 4.31 -2.02
C ILE A 322 -17.76 4.50 -1.33
N GLY A 323 -17.70 5.18 -0.18
CA GLY A 323 -16.44 5.33 0.56
C GLY A 323 -15.88 4.03 1.12
N LEU A 324 -16.73 3.04 1.40
CA LEU A 324 -16.27 1.68 1.72
C LEU A 324 -15.66 0.98 0.49
N LEU A 325 -16.22 1.18 -0.70
CA LEU A 325 -15.64 0.68 -1.94
C LEU A 325 -14.28 1.36 -2.20
N GLU A 326 -14.16 2.66 -1.96
CA GLU A 326 -12.87 3.37 -2.03
C GLU A 326 -11.83 2.76 -1.06
N ALA A 327 -12.22 2.45 0.19
CA ALA A 327 -11.33 1.79 1.14
C ALA A 327 -10.91 0.39 0.68
N VAL A 328 -11.83 -0.40 0.11
CA VAL A 328 -11.52 -1.73 -0.44
C VAL A 328 -10.52 -1.63 -1.59
N GLU A 329 -10.74 -0.73 -2.55
CA GLU A 329 -9.80 -0.51 -3.66
C GLU A 329 -8.43 -0.05 -3.16
N THR A 330 -8.40 0.85 -2.18
CA THR A 330 -7.16 1.31 -1.55
C THR A 330 -6.38 0.16 -0.93
N ILE A 331 -7.03 -0.71 -0.15
CA ILE A 331 -6.37 -1.88 0.46
C ILE A 331 -5.86 -2.85 -0.61
N LYS A 332 -6.64 -3.13 -1.65
CA LYS A 332 -6.20 -3.98 -2.77
C LYS A 332 -4.93 -3.43 -3.44
N LEU A 333 -4.90 -2.12 -3.69
CA LEU A 333 -3.75 -1.45 -4.29
C LEU A 333 -2.51 -1.51 -3.39
N LEU A 334 -2.64 -1.25 -2.09
CA LEU A 334 -1.54 -1.32 -1.13
C LEU A 334 -0.95 -2.73 -1.00
N LEU A 335 -1.81 -3.75 -1.03
CA LEU A 335 -1.40 -5.14 -0.90
C LEU A 335 -0.93 -5.75 -2.23
N GLY A 336 -1.36 -5.19 -3.36
CA GLY A 336 -1.10 -5.71 -4.70
C GLY A 336 -1.92 -6.96 -5.03
N ILE A 337 -3.14 -7.05 -4.48
CA ILE A 337 -4.01 -8.24 -4.57
C ILE A 337 -5.30 -7.96 -5.35
N GLY A 338 -5.92 -9.02 -5.85
CA GLY A 338 -7.18 -8.97 -6.60
C GLY A 338 -7.08 -8.14 -7.88
N ASP A 339 -8.25 -7.72 -8.36
CA ASP A 339 -8.41 -6.89 -9.56
C ASP A 339 -8.94 -5.52 -9.17
N PRO A 340 -8.11 -4.47 -9.12
CA PRO A 340 -8.56 -3.10 -8.84
C PRO A 340 -9.48 -2.54 -9.93
N LEU A 341 -10.29 -1.54 -9.63
CA LEU A 341 -11.19 -0.86 -10.59
C LEU A 341 -10.47 0.04 -11.61
N VAL A 342 -9.21 -0.25 -11.94
CA VAL A 342 -8.50 0.46 -13.01
C VAL A 342 -9.07 0.01 -14.36
N GLY A 343 -9.55 0.98 -15.15
CA GLY A 343 -10.21 0.71 -16.43
C GLY A 343 -11.65 0.22 -16.32
N ARG A 344 -12.26 0.35 -15.13
CA ARG A 344 -13.63 -0.11 -14.86
C ARG A 344 -14.36 0.90 -13.99
N LEU A 345 -15.60 1.21 -14.34
CA LEU A 345 -16.48 2.09 -13.59
C LEU A 345 -17.58 1.26 -12.94
N LEU A 346 -17.54 1.17 -11.61
CA LEU A 346 -18.60 0.54 -10.83
C LEU A 346 -19.70 1.58 -10.57
N VAL A 347 -20.93 1.23 -10.93
CA VAL A 347 -22.12 2.06 -10.72
C VAL A 347 -23.06 1.34 -9.75
N TYR A 348 -23.59 2.08 -8.78
CA TYR A 348 -24.54 1.59 -7.79
C TYR A 348 -25.84 2.39 -7.83
N ASP A 349 -26.95 1.73 -8.17
CA ASP A 349 -28.31 2.25 -8.06
C ASP A 349 -28.90 1.78 -6.72
N ALA A 350 -29.01 2.69 -5.75
CA ALA A 350 -29.48 2.36 -4.41
C ALA A 350 -30.98 2.04 -4.35
N LEU A 351 -31.79 2.56 -5.27
CA LEU A 351 -33.23 2.26 -5.31
C LEU A 351 -33.50 0.83 -5.76
N LYS A 352 -32.68 0.34 -6.71
CA LYS A 352 -32.78 -1.04 -7.22
C LYS A 352 -31.85 -2.01 -6.49
N ALA A 353 -31.02 -1.53 -5.57
CA ALA A 353 -29.95 -2.29 -4.93
C ALA A 353 -29.07 -3.03 -5.96
N ARG A 354 -28.72 -2.35 -7.06
CA ARG A 354 -28.04 -2.97 -8.21
C ARG A 354 -26.67 -2.36 -8.45
N PHE A 355 -25.67 -3.24 -8.56
CA PHE A 355 -24.35 -2.91 -9.06
C PHE A 355 -24.25 -3.22 -10.56
N SER A 356 -23.57 -2.36 -11.30
CA SER A 356 -23.26 -2.57 -12.70
C SER A 356 -21.84 -2.09 -12.97
N GLU A 357 -21.10 -2.82 -13.78
CA GLU A 357 -19.73 -2.46 -14.15
C GLU A 357 -19.71 -2.05 -15.62
N LEU A 358 -19.09 -0.91 -15.91
CA LEU A 358 -18.86 -0.42 -17.25
C LEU A 358 -17.36 -0.45 -17.55
N VAL A 359 -16.99 -0.79 -18.77
CA VAL A 359 -15.61 -0.67 -19.23
C VAL A 359 -15.28 0.80 -19.39
N LEU A 360 -14.15 1.23 -18.80
CA LEU A 360 -13.66 2.59 -18.92
C LEU A 360 -12.31 2.60 -19.62
N GLU A 361 -12.31 2.98 -20.89
CA GLU A 361 -11.11 2.97 -21.71
C GLU A 361 -10.28 4.24 -21.52
N ARG A 362 -8.95 4.08 -21.57
CA ARG A 362 -8.04 5.21 -21.71
C ARG A 362 -8.20 5.78 -23.12
N ASP A 363 -8.42 7.09 -23.22
CA ASP A 363 -8.38 7.79 -24.50
C ASP A 363 -6.92 8.04 -24.93
N PRO A 364 -6.44 7.45 -26.06
CA PRO A 364 -5.09 7.68 -26.56
C PRO A 364 -4.82 9.14 -26.96
N SER A 365 -5.87 9.91 -27.25
CA SER A 365 -5.81 11.32 -27.61
C SER A 365 -5.96 12.28 -26.42
N CYS A 366 -6.16 11.74 -25.20
CA CYS A 366 -6.30 12.56 -23.99
C CYS A 366 -5.07 13.47 -23.81
N PRO A 367 -5.23 14.79 -23.69
CA PRO A 367 -4.09 15.71 -23.60
C PRO A 367 -3.25 15.55 -22.33
N TYR A 368 -3.75 14.81 -21.34
CA TYR A 368 -3.13 14.63 -20.03
C TYR A 368 -2.47 13.26 -19.85
N CYS A 369 -3.09 12.18 -20.33
CA CYS A 369 -2.56 10.82 -20.17
C CYS A 369 -2.48 10.02 -21.48
N GLY A 370 -2.82 10.61 -22.62
CA GLY A 370 -2.72 10.02 -23.95
C GLY A 370 -1.27 9.87 -24.42
N ASP A 371 -1.08 9.37 -25.64
CA ASP A 371 0.26 9.02 -26.15
C ASP A 371 1.11 10.25 -26.50
N ALA A 372 0.45 11.37 -26.81
CA ALA A 372 1.07 12.67 -27.06
C ALA A 372 0.80 13.68 -25.94
N ALA A 373 0.60 13.20 -24.71
CA ALA A 373 0.29 14.04 -23.55
C ALA A 373 1.37 15.12 -23.33
N GLN A 374 0.92 16.34 -23.07
CA GLN A 374 1.80 17.46 -22.76
C GLN A 374 2.11 17.51 -21.26
N PRO A 375 3.21 18.15 -20.84
CA PRO A 375 3.47 18.38 -19.43
C PRO A 375 2.29 19.08 -18.76
N ILE A 376 1.77 18.48 -17.69
CA ILE A 376 0.60 19.00 -16.98
C ILE A 376 0.92 20.37 -16.38
N ARG A 377 0.13 21.37 -16.79
CA ARG A 377 0.09 22.70 -16.20
C ARG A 377 -1.23 22.86 -15.48
N TYR A 378 -1.16 23.29 -14.22
CA TYR A 378 -2.37 23.60 -13.48
C TYR A 378 -2.99 24.89 -14.02
N VAL A 379 -4.32 24.87 -14.10
CA VAL A 379 -5.14 26.02 -14.48
C VAL A 379 -5.88 26.52 -13.26
N ASP A 380 -6.52 27.69 -13.37
CA ASP A 380 -7.53 28.09 -12.41
C ASP A 380 -8.76 27.18 -12.61
N TYR A 381 -8.91 26.16 -11.77
CA TYR A 381 -9.96 25.15 -11.90
C TYR A 381 -11.34 25.70 -11.56
N GLU A 382 -11.42 26.71 -10.70
CA GLU A 382 -12.67 27.42 -10.42
C GLU A 382 -13.11 28.16 -11.68
N HIS A 383 -12.20 28.91 -12.29
CA HIS A 383 -12.47 29.60 -13.54
C HIS A 383 -12.77 28.64 -14.69
N PHE A 384 -12.00 27.56 -14.83
CA PHE A 384 -12.19 26.53 -15.85
C PHE A 384 -13.58 25.88 -15.76
N CYS A 385 -14.03 25.53 -14.56
CA CYS A 385 -15.37 24.98 -14.35
C CYS A 385 -16.47 26.04 -14.53
N ALA A 386 -16.20 27.31 -14.19
CA ALA A 386 -17.13 28.41 -14.40
C ALA A 386 -17.26 28.82 -15.88
N GLN A 387 -16.23 28.65 -16.71
CA GLN A 387 -16.26 29.01 -18.14
C GLN A 387 -16.98 27.99 -19.02
N ALA A 388 -17.01 26.71 -18.63
CA ALA A 388 -17.85 25.71 -19.31
C ALA A 388 -19.36 25.99 -19.15
N ALA A 389 -19.73 27.02 -18.37
CA ALA A 389 -21.08 27.56 -18.22
C ALA A 389 -21.52 28.52 -19.34
N ALA A 390 -20.61 28.92 -20.24
CA ALA A 390 -20.81 30.01 -21.20
C ALA A 390 -21.15 29.55 -22.62
#